data_AF-A0A2V8J1N0-F1
#
_entry.id   AF-A0A2V8J1N0-F1
#
_cell.length_a   1.000
_cell.length_b   1.000
_cell.length_c   1.000
_cell.angle_alpha   90.00
_cell.angle_beta   90.00
_cell.angle_gamma   90.00
#
_symmetry.space_group_name_H-M   'P 1'
#
loop_
_entity.id
_entity.type
_entity.pdbx_description
1 polymer ?
#
loop_
_entity_poly.entity_id
_entity_poly.type
_entity_poly.pdbx_seq_one_letter_code
_entity_poly.pdbx_strand_id
1 'polypeptide(L)'
;MRRTLMGVGLAAAGAAALGAQAARPARGVTLSDLTWVEAEPLLTSSAVVVIPLGPAAVQHGPHLKLNYSERLVRYLATRVQETSSVVIAPPLTYHFHPAFLDYPGSTSLRGTTARDLTIDVVRSLARSGPRRFYLLNTGTPTATALMETAQRLKDEGILLGYSDVAVVRDAAVALQQTSVTQTHADEIETSMMLYVDPSAVDMTKAVREYGRGNGPMTRHAGVPGFYSASGISGDPTLATREKGRVLVETFVTRILGEIEQLRVTPLPSPRPGSSSSSAVTPGARGGAGGVTERSCTPQDERTIRQLGPQFSVAWSEMDAERIALMFTEEGDMRHPDGKIERGREIIREDRRELFTRREYRGSVHPVTLNDIRCLGPDVAIADGKWELRSLGGDRIDTARRPYAGWCTLIVRRAGGQWLIDAWRYTIDPPPNTTPAPTILKRPGWPGGPGGH
;
A
#
# COMPACT_ATOMS: atom_id res chain seq x y z
N MET A 1 -22.35 89.15 -36.45
CA MET A 1 -22.29 88.75 -35.03
C MET A 1 -21.84 87.29 -34.96
N ARG A 2 -20.76 86.99 -34.22
CA ARG A 2 -20.40 85.77 -33.42
C ARG A 2 -20.83 84.39 -34.00
N ARG A 3 -20.04 83.31 -34.02
CA ARG A 3 -18.82 82.91 -33.28
C ARG A 3 -18.32 81.58 -33.89
N THR A 4 -17.01 81.40 -33.92
CA THR A 4 -16.26 80.15 -34.07
C THR A 4 -16.63 79.12 -33.00
N LEU A 5 -16.65 77.82 -33.30
CA LEU A 5 -16.38 76.74 -32.34
C LEU A 5 -15.91 75.45 -33.04
N MET A 6 -14.84 74.91 -32.46
CA MET A 6 -14.02 73.77 -32.88
C MET A 6 -14.78 72.44 -32.91
N GLY A 7 -14.49 71.61 -33.91
CA GLY A 7 -14.78 70.18 -33.88
C GLY A 7 -13.70 69.44 -33.09
N VAL A 8 -14.11 68.73 -32.04
CA VAL A 8 -13.30 67.73 -31.34
C VAL A 8 -13.76 66.36 -31.81
N GLY A 9 -12.85 65.59 -32.41
CA GLY A 9 -13.10 64.19 -32.74
C GLY A 9 -13.13 63.33 -31.49
N LEU A 10 -14.15 62.48 -31.36
CA LEU A 10 -14.13 61.34 -30.45
C LEU A 10 -14.16 60.06 -31.28
N ALA A 11 -13.03 59.35 -31.25
CA ALA A 11 -12.88 58.01 -31.79
C ALA A 11 -13.67 56.99 -30.95
N ALA A 12 -14.12 55.95 -31.64
CA ALA A 12 -14.93 54.85 -31.15
C ALA A 12 -14.27 54.03 -30.03
N ALA A 13 -15.10 53.53 -29.12
CA ALA A 13 -14.82 52.32 -28.34
C ALA A 13 -16.11 51.51 -28.22
N GLY A 14 -16.35 50.63 -29.19
CA GLY A 14 -17.36 49.58 -29.09
C GLY A 14 -16.83 48.48 -28.17
N ALA A 15 -17.35 48.39 -26.95
CA ALA A 15 -17.08 47.29 -26.05
C ALA A 15 -17.92 46.07 -26.48
N ALA A 16 -17.30 45.16 -27.23
CA ALA A 16 -17.84 43.83 -27.44
C ALA A 16 -17.68 43.02 -26.15
N ALA A 17 -18.78 42.83 -25.42
CA ALA A 17 -18.85 41.89 -24.32
C ALA A 17 -18.78 40.47 -24.87
N LEU A 18 -17.56 39.92 -24.96
CA LEU A 18 -17.34 38.49 -25.14
C LEU A 18 -17.67 37.81 -23.81
N GLY A 19 -18.89 37.28 -23.72
CA GLY A 19 -19.26 36.34 -22.67
C GLY A 19 -18.29 35.16 -22.70
N ALA A 20 -17.57 34.95 -21.61
CA ALA A 20 -16.82 33.74 -21.38
C ALA A 20 -17.82 32.58 -21.25
N GLN A 21 -18.15 31.95 -22.38
CA GLN A 21 -18.74 30.63 -22.38
C GLN A 21 -17.69 29.71 -21.73
N ALA A 22 -17.92 29.30 -20.49
CA ALA A 22 -17.07 28.32 -19.82
C ALA A 22 -16.93 27.12 -20.75
N ALA A 23 -15.73 26.92 -21.30
CA ALA A 23 -15.46 25.83 -22.23
C ALA A 23 -15.90 24.54 -21.54
N ARG A 24 -16.78 23.76 -22.19
CA ARG A 24 -17.11 22.42 -21.72
C ARG A 24 -15.79 21.70 -21.45
N PRO A 25 -15.57 21.11 -20.27
CA PRO A 25 -14.37 20.32 -20.05
C PRO A 25 -14.29 19.27 -21.16
N ALA A 26 -13.12 19.14 -21.78
CA ALA A 26 -12.91 18.10 -22.78
C ALA A 26 -13.29 16.75 -22.16
N ARG A 27 -14.04 15.92 -22.89
CA ARG A 27 -14.39 14.57 -22.43
C ARG A 27 -13.10 13.77 -22.19
N GLY A 28 -13.12 12.90 -21.20
CA GLY A 28 -12.04 11.95 -20.96
C GLY A 28 -11.96 10.91 -22.08
N VAL A 29 -10.83 10.21 -22.11
CA VAL A 29 -10.54 9.15 -23.09
C VAL A 29 -10.29 7.82 -22.39
N THR A 30 -10.58 6.71 -23.06
CA THR A 30 -10.21 5.37 -22.58
C THR A 30 -8.86 5.00 -23.15
N LEU A 31 -7.87 4.75 -22.30
CA LEU A 31 -6.50 4.46 -22.74
C LEU A 31 -6.42 3.22 -23.65
N SER A 32 -7.20 2.17 -23.34
CA SER A 32 -7.22 0.92 -24.09
C SER A 32 -7.83 1.02 -25.49
N ASP A 33 -8.54 2.11 -25.78
CA ASP A 33 -9.19 2.35 -27.08
C ASP A 33 -8.27 3.12 -28.05
N LEU A 34 -7.09 3.54 -27.56
CA LEU A 34 -6.10 4.33 -28.31
C LEU A 34 -4.93 3.45 -28.74
N THR A 35 -4.36 3.74 -29.89
CA THR A 35 -2.99 3.31 -30.22
C THR A 35 -1.98 4.01 -29.31
N TRP A 36 -0.79 3.45 -29.14
CA TRP A 36 0.24 4.09 -28.31
C TRP A 36 0.65 5.48 -28.84
N VAL A 37 0.55 5.70 -30.17
CA VAL A 37 0.82 6.98 -30.83
C VAL A 37 -0.25 8.02 -30.49
N GLU A 38 -1.52 7.62 -30.42
CA GLU A 38 -2.61 8.50 -29.99
C GLU A 38 -2.57 8.79 -28.47
N ALA A 39 -2.08 7.84 -27.68
CA ALA A 39 -1.96 7.98 -26.23
C ALA A 39 -0.81 8.92 -25.80
N GLU A 40 0.33 8.87 -26.49
CA GLU A 40 1.53 9.66 -26.17
C GLU A 40 1.27 11.16 -25.92
N PRO A 41 0.58 11.92 -26.80
CA PRO A 41 0.32 13.34 -26.56
C PRO A 41 -0.63 13.62 -25.39
N LEU A 42 -1.39 12.62 -24.93
CA LEU A 42 -2.35 12.77 -23.82
C LEU A 42 -1.69 12.48 -22.46
N LEU A 43 -0.63 11.68 -22.42
CA LEU A 43 0.06 11.26 -21.20
C LEU A 43 1.08 12.31 -20.74
N THR A 44 0.65 13.56 -20.55
CA THR A 44 1.52 14.65 -20.07
C THR A 44 1.63 14.67 -18.55
N SER A 45 2.57 15.45 -18.00
CA SER A 45 2.72 15.63 -16.55
C SER A 45 1.53 16.32 -15.85
N SER A 46 0.69 17.03 -16.62
CA SER A 46 -0.56 17.63 -16.14
C SER A 46 -1.77 16.71 -16.31
N ALA A 47 -1.63 15.60 -17.03
CA ALA A 47 -2.70 14.62 -17.20
C ALA A 47 -3.08 13.99 -15.85
N VAL A 48 -4.38 13.83 -15.65
CA VAL A 48 -4.94 13.04 -14.56
C VAL A 48 -5.34 11.69 -15.13
N VAL A 49 -4.70 10.63 -14.63
CA VAL A 49 -5.00 9.25 -15.01
C VAL A 49 -5.91 8.65 -13.95
N VAL A 50 -7.11 8.23 -14.36
CA VAL A 50 -8.07 7.58 -13.48
C VAL A 50 -7.99 6.07 -13.72
N ILE A 51 -7.76 5.29 -12.67
CA ILE A 51 -7.66 3.83 -12.75
C ILE A 51 -8.86 3.24 -12.01
N PRO A 52 -9.79 2.56 -12.70
CA PRO A 52 -10.88 1.86 -12.04
C PRO A 52 -10.36 0.72 -11.15
N LEU A 53 -10.81 0.64 -9.90
CA LEU A 53 -10.51 -0.45 -8.97
C LEU A 53 -11.83 -1.08 -8.49
N GLY A 54 -12.15 -2.21 -9.08
CA GLY A 54 -13.34 -2.99 -8.73
C GLY A 54 -13.04 -4.47 -8.92
N PRO A 55 -12.97 -5.27 -7.85
CA PRO A 55 -12.69 -6.69 -7.99
C PRO A 55 -13.75 -7.38 -8.85
N ALA A 56 -13.31 -8.27 -9.74
CA ALA A 56 -14.20 -8.95 -10.69
C ALA A 56 -15.05 -10.05 -10.04
N ALA A 57 -14.66 -10.56 -8.87
CA ALA A 57 -15.39 -11.63 -8.19
C ALA A 57 -15.25 -11.56 -6.67
N VAL A 58 -16.30 -11.07 -6.01
CA VAL A 58 -16.49 -11.02 -4.55
C VAL A 58 -17.95 -11.29 -4.20
N GLN A 59 -18.19 -12.15 -3.22
CA GLN A 59 -19.50 -12.42 -2.63
C GLN A 59 -20.26 -11.14 -2.27
N HIS A 60 -21.52 -11.01 -2.70
CA HIS A 60 -22.46 -9.94 -2.32
C HIS A 60 -23.88 -10.48 -2.10
N GLY A 61 -24.00 -11.51 -1.27
CA GLY A 61 -25.27 -12.20 -1.04
C GLY A 61 -25.71 -13.08 -2.21
N PRO A 62 -26.81 -13.82 -2.03
CA PRO A 62 -27.40 -14.65 -3.09
C PRO A 62 -28.09 -13.85 -4.21
N HIS A 63 -28.39 -12.56 -4.00
CA HIS A 63 -29.14 -11.73 -4.95
C HIS A 63 -28.27 -10.88 -5.88
N LEU A 64 -27.02 -10.58 -5.53
CA LEU A 64 -26.10 -9.84 -6.40
C LEU A 64 -25.09 -10.76 -7.08
N LYS A 65 -24.65 -10.40 -8.29
CA LYS A 65 -23.58 -11.12 -9.00
C LYS A 65 -22.23 -10.88 -8.31
N LEU A 66 -21.32 -11.85 -8.43
CA LEU A 66 -19.94 -11.75 -7.93
C LEU A 66 -19.17 -10.54 -8.49
N ASN A 67 -19.53 -10.05 -9.68
CA ASN A 67 -18.89 -8.90 -10.31
C ASN A 67 -19.55 -7.55 -9.96
N TYR A 68 -20.26 -7.46 -8.82
CA TYR A 68 -20.88 -6.24 -8.31
C TYR A 68 -19.94 -5.02 -8.39
N SER A 69 -18.76 -5.12 -7.79
CA SER A 69 -17.83 -3.99 -7.67
C SER A 69 -17.26 -3.56 -9.02
N GLU A 70 -17.03 -4.52 -9.93
CA GLU A 70 -16.58 -4.25 -11.30
C GLU A 70 -17.65 -3.50 -12.11
N ARG A 71 -18.93 -3.89 -11.99
CA ARG A 71 -20.04 -3.17 -12.64
C ARG A 71 -20.18 -1.74 -12.13
N LEU A 72 -20.14 -1.58 -10.80
CA LEU A 72 -20.22 -0.26 -10.17
C LEU A 72 -19.07 0.65 -10.62
N VAL A 73 -17.82 0.16 -10.57
CA VAL A 73 -16.67 0.99 -10.93
C VAL A 73 -16.65 1.35 -12.42
N ARG A 74 -17.13 0.44 -13.30
CA ARG A 74 -17.28 0.71 -14.73
C ARG A 74 -18.28 1.84 -14.97
N TYR A 75 -19.43 1.79 -14.30
CA TYR A 75 -20.42 2.87 -14.37
C TYR A 75 -19.83 4.21 -13.91
N LEU A 76 -19.14 4.23 -12.76
CA LEU A 76 -18.49 5.43 -12.25
C LEU A 76 -17.44 5.97 -13.22
N ALA A 77 -16.62 5.10 -13.82
CA ALA A 77 -15.61 5.48 -14.79
C ALA A 77 -16.22 6.14 -16.04
N THR A 78 -17.34 5.61 -16.56
CA THR A 78 -18.08 6.24 -17.66
C THR A 78 -18.57 7.62 -17.28
N ARG A 79 -19.16 7.79 -16.09
CA ARG A 79 -19.64 9.11 -15.61
C ARG A 79 -18.51 10.13 -15.44
N VAL A 80 -17.36 9.68 -14.94
CA VAL A 80 -16.15 10.50 -14.85
C VAL A 80 -15.66 10.91 -16.24
N GLN A 81 -15.57 9.95 -17.16
CA GLN A 81 -15.13 10.19 -18.54
C GLN A 81 -16.03 11.19 -19.28
N GLU A 82 -17.34 11.11 -19.10
CA GLU A 82 -18.30 12.03 -19.72
C GLU A 82 -18.17 13.47 -19.24
N THR A 83 -17.59 13.68 -18.05
CA THR A 83 -17.67 14.96 -17.32
C THR A 83 -16.32 15.64 -17.11
N SER A 84 -15.21 14.87 -17.01
CA SER A 84 -13.87 15.40 -16.71
C SER A 84 -12.86 15.01 -17.78
N SER A 85 -11.92 15.92 -18.07
CA SER A 85 -10.79 15.67 -18.96
C SER A 85 -9.74 14.84 -18.23
N VAL A 86 -9.84 13.52 -18.41
CA VAL A 86 -8.98 12.51 -17.79
C VAL A 86 -8.65 11.38 -18.77
N VAL A 87 -7.62 10.61 -18.45
CA VAL A 87 -7.32 9.34 -19.14
C VAL A 87 -7.80 8.20 -18.25
N ILE A 88 -8.78 7.42 -18.70
CA ILE A 88 -9.24 6.21 -18.00
C ILE A 88 -8.33 5.03 -18.37
N ALA A 89 -7.59 4.51 -17.41
CA ALA A 89 -6.73 3.34 -17.57
C ALA A 89 -7.54 2.02 -17.48
N PRO A 90 -6.96 0.87 -17.89
CA PRO A 90 -7.58 -0.44 -17.66
C PRO A 90 -7.92 -0.69 -16.18
N PRO A 91 -9.02 -1.40 -15.88
CA PRO A 91 -9.44 -1.67 -14.51
C PRO A 91 -8.50 -2.65 -13.79
N LEU A 92 -8.28 -2.42 -12.49
CA LEU A 92 -7.69 -3.39 -11.57
C LEU A 92 -8.78 -4.34 -11.05
N THR A 93 -8.88 -5.51 -11.66
CA THR A 93 -9.92 -6.51 -11.38
C THR A 93 -9.55 -7.52 -10.29
N TYR A 94 -8.29 -7.53 -9.84
CA TYR A 94 -7.83 -8.28 -8.67
C TYR A 94 -7.19 -7.32 -7.67
N HIS A 95 -7.61 -7.38 -6.41
CA HIS A 95 -7.08 -6.52 -5.34
C HIS A 95 -7.31 -7.13 -3.93
N PHE A 96 -7.08 -6.37 -2.88
CA PHE A 96 -7.15 -6.81 -1.48
C PHE A 96 -8.58 -6.72 -0.90
N HIS A 97 -9.25 -7.88 -0.80
CA HIS A 97 -10.60 -8.04 -0.25
C HIS A 97 -10.68 -9.30 0.62
N PRO A 98 -9.95 -9.37 1.74
CA PRO A 98 -9.76 -10.62 2.49
C PRO A 98 -11.02 -11.09 3.22
N ALA A 99 -12.01 -10.20 3.41
CA ALA A 99 -13.16 -10.45 4.27
C ALA A 99 -14.11 -11.53 3.74
N PHE A 100 -14.04 -11.88 2.46
CA PHE A 100 -15.09 -12.67 1.79
C PHE A 100 -14.61 -14.04 1.27
N LEU A 101 -13.41 -14.48 1.67
CA LEU A 101 -12.74 -15.66 1.12
C LEU A 101 -13.40 -17.00 1.48
N ASP A 102 -14.27 -17.05 2.50
CA ASP A 102 -15.01 -18.25 2.88
C ASP A 102 -16.19 -18.55 1.91
N TYR A 103 -16.50 -17.62 1.01
CA TYR A 103 -17.59 -17.73 0.04
C TYR A 103 -17.05 -18.11 -1.34
N PRO A 104 -17.54 -19.20 -1.96
CA PRO A 104 -17.05 -19.66 -3.25
C PRO A 104 -17.11 -18.58 -4.35
N GLY A 105 -16.01 -18.45 -5.09
CA GLY A 105 -15.87 -17.48 -6.18
C GLY A 105 -15.27 -16.14 -5.76
N SER A 106 -15.24 -15.81 -4.46
CA SER A 106 -14.50 -14.65 -3.96
C SER A 106 -12.99 -14.83 -4.16
N THR A 107 -12.33 -13.78 -4.64
CA THR A 107 -10.87 -13.76 -4.78
C THR A 107 -10.28 -12.55 -4.05
N SER A 108 -9.10 -12.74 -3.46
CA SER A 108 -8.34 -11.65 -2.83
C SER A 108 -6.85 -11.85 -3.05
N LEU A 109 -6.16 -10.77 -3.34
CA LEU A 109 -4.71 -10.72 -3.24
C LEU A 109 -4.28 -10.58 -1.77
N ARG A 110 -3.01 -10.86 -1.50
CA ARG A 110 -2.34 -10.40 -0.27
C ARG A 110 -2.22 -8.88 -0.34
N GLY A 111 -2.28 -8.20 0.80
CA GLY A 111 -2.16 -6.73 0.85
C GLY A 111 -0.89 -6.20 0.17
N THR A 112 0.26 -6.87 0.39
CA THR A 112 1.52 -6.51 -0.28
C THR A 112 1.47 -6.68 -1.79
N THR A 113 0.84 -7.75 -2.30
CA THR A 113 0.68 -7.97 -3.74
C THR A 113 -0.25 -6.93 -4.35
N ALA A 114 -1.32 -6.54 -3.67
CA ALA A 114 -2.23 -5.50 -4.14
C ALA A 114 -1.56 -4.11 -4.19
N ARG A 115 -0.77 -3.78 -3.16
CA ARG A 115 0.07 -2.56 -3.12
C ARG A 115 1.07 -2.55 -4.26
N ASP A 116 1.87 -3.60 -4.39
CA ASP A 116 2.95 -3.67 -5.39
C ASP A 116 2.38 -3.68 -6.82
N LEU A 117 1.26 -4.37 -7.06
CA LEU A 117 0.51 -4.29 -8.33
C LEU A 117 0.12 -2.85 -8.66
N THR A 118 -0.46 -2.14 -7.68
CA THR A 118 -0.92 -0.75 -7.87
C THR A 118 0.27 0.17 -8.18
N ILE A 119 1.38 0.02 -7.44
CA ILE A 119 2.61 0.77 -7.66
C ILE A 119 3.18 0.50 -9.06
N ASP A 120 3.26 -0.77 -9.47
CA ASP A 120 3.84 -1.13 -10.77
C ASP A 120 3.02 -0.58 -11.94
N VAL A 121 1.69 -0.62 -11.84
CA VAL A 121 0.80 -0.01 -12.84
C VAL A 121 0.99 1.51 -12.91
N VAL A 122 0.97 2.19 -11.75
CA VAL A 122 1.15 3.65 -11.70
C VAL A 122 2.53 4.06 -12.21
N ARG A 123 3.60 3.41 -11.78
CA ARG A 123 4.97 3.70 -12.23
C ARG A 123 5.11 3.47 -13.74
N SER A 124 4.55 2.38 -14.25
CA SER A 124 4.61 2.06 -15.69
C SER A 124 3.98 3.17 -16.53
N LEU A 125 2.83 3.70 -16.12
CA LEU A 125 2.16 4.82 -16.79
C LEU A 125 2.91 6.14 -16.57
N ALA A 126 3.45 6.38 -15.37
CA ALA A 126 4.19 7.59 -15.04
C ALA A 126 5.47 7.75 -15.88
N ARG A 127 6.07 6.66 -16.36
CA ARG A 127 7.23 6.72 -17.29
C ARG A 127 6.93 7.52 -18.55
N SER A 128 5.67 7.55 -18.99
CA SER A 128 5.26 8.29 -20.18
C SER A 128 4.90 9.75 -19.90
N GLY A 129 4.89 10.19 -18.64
CA GLY A 129 4.69 11.61 -18.29
C GLY A 129 3.76 11.89 -17.10
N PRO A 130 2.61 11.21 -16.91
CA PRO A 130 1.65 11.56 -15.87
C PRO A 130 2.23 11.49 -14.46
N ARG A 131 1.77 12.41 -13.60
CA ARG A 131 2.16 12.47 -12.17
C ARG A 131 0.96 12.55 -11.24
N ARG A 132 -0.26 12.54 -11.78
CA ARG A 132 -1.52 12.59 -11.02
C ARG A 132 -2.36 11.37 -11.37
N PHE A 133 -2.60 10.54 -10.38
CA PHE A 133 -3.36 9.31 -10.50
C PHE A 133 -4.52 9.32 -9.51
N TYR A 134 -5.67 8.79 -9.92
CA TYR A 134 -6.83 8.66 -9.06
C TYR A 134 -7.42 7.25 -9.19
N LEU A 135 -7.50 6.49 -8.09
CA LEU A 135 -8.18 5.19 -8.10
C LEU A 135 -9.67 5.36 -7.81
N LEU A 136 -10.53 4.89 -8.72
CA LEU A 136 -11.95 4.73 -8.41
C LEU A 136 -12.11 3.46 -7.58
N ASN A 137 -11.99 3.60 -6.27
CA ASN A 137 -12.11 2.53 -5.31
C ASN A 137 -13.56 2.43 -4.78
N THR A 138 -14.12 1.23 -4.84
CA THR A 138 -15.50 0.93 -4.41
C THR A 138 -15.58 0.01 -3.20
N GLY A 139 -14.45 -0.31 -2.56
CA GLY A 139 -14.39 -1.16 -1.36
C GLY A 139 -13.78 -0.44 -0.15
N THR A 140 -14.22 -0.81 1.06
CA THR A 140 -13.61 -0.31 2.32
C THR A 140 -12.29 -1.02 2.67
N PRO A 141 -12.17 -2.37 2.58
CA PRO A 141 -10.94 -3.07 3.02
C PRO A 141 -9.69 -2.72 2.21
N THR A 142 -9.86 -2.24 0.98
CA THR A 142 -8.78 -1.85 0.06
C THR A 142 -8.05 -0.58 0.51
N ALA A 143 -8.72 0.33 1.24
CA ALA A 143 -8.20 1.65 1.59
C ALA A 143 -6.88 1.58 2.38
N THR A 144 -6.70 0.58 3.25
CA THR A 144 -5.45 0.41 4.02
C THR A 144 -4.25 0.13 3.11
N ALA A 145 -4.42 -0.71 2.09
CA ALA A 145 -3.37 -0.98 1.11
C ALA A 145 -3.09 0.25 0.23
N LEU A 146 -4.12 1.03 -0.09
CA LEU A 146 -3.99 2.23 -0.90
C LEU A 146 -3.29 3.38 -0.19
N MET A 147 -3.48 3.53 1.13
CA MET A 147 -2.79 4.53 1.93
C MET A 147 -1.26 4.35 1.89
N GLU A 148 -0.78 3.12 2.09
CA GLU A 148 0.66 2.82 1.97
C GLU A 148 1.17 3.04 0.53
N THR A 149 0.37 2.64 -0.46
CA THR A 149 0.67 2.83 -1.89
C THR A 149 0.85 4.32 -2.22
N ALA A 150 -0.09 5.16 -1.81
CA ALA A 150 -0.08 6.59 -2.06
C ALA A 150 1.13 7.26 -1.41
N GLN A 151 1.49 6.86 -0.19
CA GLN A 151 2.65 7.41 0.50
C GLN A 151 3.98 7.08 -0.20
N ARG A 152 4.14 5.85 -0.73
CA ARG A 152 5.33 5.46 -1.48
C ARG A 152 5.46 6.23 -2.79
N LEU A 153 4.37 6.35 -3.55
CA LEU A 153 4.34 7.10 -4.81
C LEU A 153 4.56 8.61 -4.60
N LYS A 154 4.08 9.15 -3.47
CA LYS A 154 4.33 10.54 -3.08
C LYS A 154 5.82 10.84 -2.94
N ASP A 155 6.58 9.91 -2.40
CA ASP A 155 8.04 10.05 -2.27
C ASP A 155 8.75 10.10 -3.64
N GLU A 156 8.12 9.60 -4.70
CA GLU A 156 8.57 9.62 -6.10
C GLU A 156 8.08 10.83 -6.91
N GLY A 157 7.41 11.80 -6.26
CA GLY A 157 6.84 12.96 -6.97
C GLY A 157 5.50 12.66 -7.66
N ILE A 158 4.84 11.54 -7.32
CA ILE A 158 3.56 11.12 -7.89
C ILE A 158 2.44 11.33 -6.87
N LEU A 159 1.36 12.00 -7.25
CA LEU A 159 0.14 12.08 -6.46
C LEU A 159 -0.77 10.90 -6.81
N LEU A 160 -1.20 10.16 -5.79
CA LEU A 160 -2.24 9.15 -5.89
C LEU A 160 -3.39 9.51 -4.94
N GLY A 161 -4.54 9.90 -5.50
CA GLY A 161 -5.81 9.98 -4.80
C GLY A 161 -6.62 8.69 -4.98
N TYR A 162 -7.64 8.48 -4.15
CA TYR A 162 -8.59 7.38 -4.31
C TYR A 162 -9.91 7.72 -3.64
N SER A 163 -11.01 7.21 -4.20
CA SER A 163 -12.33 7.39 -3.60
C SER A 163 -12.51 6.54 -2.34
N ASP A 164 -13.12 7.14 -1.31
CA ASP A 164 -13.57 6.44 -0.10
C ASP A 164 -15.09 6.30 -0.15
N VAL A 165 -15.58 5.05 -0.12
CA VAL A 165 -17.02 4.76 -0.08
C VAL A 165 -17.69 5.28 1.20
N ALA A 166 -16.93 5.56 2.27
CA ALA A 166 -17.45 6.22 3.45
C ALA A 166 -18.02 7.62 3.15
N VAL A 167 -17.70 8.22 2.01
CA VAL A 167 -18.19 9.55 1.65
C VAL A 167 -19.68 9.60 1.34
N VAL A 168 -20.29 8.47 0.99
CA VAL A 168 -21.76 8.38 0.82
C VAL A 168 -22.45 7.98 2.12
N ARG A 169 -21.73 7.79 3.23
CA ARG A 169 -22.30 7.33 4.51
C ARG A 169 -23.41 8.24 5.01
N ASP A 170 -23.27 9.55 4.93
CA ASP A 170 -24.30 10.45 5.48
C ASP A 170 -25.61 10.36 4.67
N ALA A 171 -25.50 10.26 3.34
CA ALA A 171 -26.64 10.00 2.47
C ALA A 171 -27.23 8.59 2.71
N ALA A 172 -26.36 7.59 2.93
CA ALA A 172 -26.77 6.24 3.26
C ALA A 172 -27.53 6.19 4.58
N VAL A 173 -27.01 6.78 5.66
CA VAL A 173 -27.67 6.86 6.97
C VAL A 173 -29.02 7.55 6.89
N ALA A 174 -29.14 8.61 6.08
CA ALA A 174 -30.41 9.32 5.90
C ALA A 174 -31.46 8.50 5.14
N LEU A 175 -31.03 7.56 4.29
CA LEU A 175 -31.91 6.74 3.44
C LEU A 175 -32.17 5.34 4.01
N GLN A 176 -31.24 4.82 4.80
CA GLN A 176 -31.25 3.48 5.36
C GLN A 176 -32.35 3.37 6.40
N GLN A 177 -33.16 2.31 6.28
CA GLN A 177 -34.26 2.08 7.20
C GLN A 177 -33.86 1.22 8.40
N THR A 178 -32.66 0.63 8.35
CA THR A 178 -32.09 -0.22 9.41
C THR A 178 -30.99 0.49 10.18
N SER A 179 -30.92 0.32 11.50
CA SER A 179 -29.91 0.94 12.37
C SER A 179 -28.59 0.16 12.50
N VAL A 180 -28.17 -0.57 11.45
CA VAL A 180 -27.02 -1.48 11.52
C VAL A 180 -25.71 -0.78 11.14
N THR A 181 -24.67 -0.96 11.95
CA THR A 181 -23.38 -0.27 11.80
C THR A 181 -22.38 -0.98 10.89
N GLN A 182 -22.51 -2.29 10.71
CA GLN A 182 -21.69 -3.08 9.78
C GLN A 182 -22.56 -3.62 8.65
N THR A 183 -22.31 -3.14 7.44
CA THR A 183 -23.15 -3.43 6.27
C THR A 183 -22.37 -4.15 5.17
N HIS A 184 -23.01 -5.10 4.50
CA HIS A 184 -22.50 -5.77 3.30
C HIS A 184 -23.64 -6.43 2.53
N ALA A 185 -23.70 -6.25 1.22
CA ALA A 185 -24.79 -6.68 0.35
C ALA A 185 -26.17 -6.28 0.87
N ASP A 186 -26.24 -5.12 1.52
CA ASP A 186 -27.38 -4.65 2.28
C ASP A 186 -28.32 -3.78 1.44
N GLU A 187 -29.18 -3.01 2.11
CA GLU A 187 -30.07 -2.04 1.51
C GLU A 187 -29.33 -1.05 0.58
N ILE A 188 -28.15 -0.58 0.98
CA ILE A 188 -27.39 0.47 0.29
C ILE A 188 -26.74 -0.08 -0.97
N GLU A 189 -25.95 -1.14 -0.85
CA GLU A 189 -25.24 -1.72 -2.00
C GLU A 189 -26.23 -2.25 -3.05
N THR A 190 -27.31 -2.89 -2.60
CA THR A 190 -28.37 -3.40 -3.47
C THR A 190 -29.10 -2.26 -4.17
N SER A 191 -29.39 -1.17 -3.46
CA SER A 191 -30.02 0.01 -4.07
C SER A 191 -29.14 0.61 -5.16
N MET A 192 -27.83 0.76 -4.90
CA MET A 192 -26.87 1.25 -5.89
C MET A 192 -26.87 0.38 -7.15
N MET A 193 -26.91 -0.95 -7.02
CA MET A 193 -26.93 -1.84 -8.20
C MET A 193 -28.28 -1.84 -8.92
N LEU A 194 -29.41 -1.71 -8.21
CA LEU A 194 -30.72 -1.52 -8.86
C LEU A 194 -30.77 -0.26 -9.74
N TYR A 195 -29.97 0.75 -9.41
CA TYR A 195 -29.80 1.95 -10.23
C TYR A 195 -28.81 1.76 -11.38
N VAL A 196 -27.63 1.18 -11.10
CA VAL A 196 -26.53 1.02 -12.05
C VAL A 196 -26.81 -0.05 -13.10
N ASP A 197 -27.22 -1.25 -12.66
CA ASP A 197 -27.49 -2.39 -13.52
C ASP A 197 -28.50 -3.34 -12.84
N PRO A 198 -29.81 -3.09 -13.01
CA PRO A 198 -30.85 -3.92 -12.39
C PRO A 198 -30.80 -5.38 -12.86
N SER A 199 -30.20 -5.69 -14.01
CA SER A 199 -30.05 -7.07 -14.49
C SER A 199 -29.07 -7.90 -13.65
N ALA A 200 -28.21 -7.23 -12.88
CA ALA A 200 -27.28 -7.86 -11.95
C ALA A 200 -27.90 -8.15 -10.57
N VAL A 201 -29.18 -7.82 -10.36
CA VAL A 201 -29.89 -7.99 -9.09
C VAL A 201 -31.07 -8.94 -9.27
N ASP A 202 -31.09 -10.03 -8.51
CA ASP A 202 -32.23 -10.92 -8.41
C ASP A 202 -32.90 -10.76 -7.05
N MET A 203 -33.82 -9.79 -6.96
CA MET A 203 -34.50 -9.45 -5.70
C MET A 203 -35.31 -10.61 -5.10
N THR A 204 -35.67 -11.63 -5.89
CA THR A 204 -36.34 -12.83 -5.35
C THR A 204 -35.45 -13.65 -4.43
N LYS A 205 -34.12 -13.44 -4.50
CA LYS A 205 -33.12 -14.06 -3.64
C LYS A 205 -32.68 -13.16 -2.49
N ALA A 206 -33.15 -11.91 -2.42
CA ALA A 206 -32.75 -10.99 -1.37
C ALA A 206 -33.28 -11.50 -0.03
N VAL A 207 -32.39 -11.69 0.93
CA VAL A 207 -32.74 -12.16 2.28
C VAL A 207 -32.18 -11.20 3.32
N ARG A 208 -32.95 -10.96 4.37
CA ARG A 208 -32.48 -10.18 5.51
C ARG A 208 -31.64 -11.06 6.43
N GLU A 209 -30.41 -10.65 6.68
CA GLU A 209 -29.54 -11.30 7.67
C GLU A 209 -28.66 -10.27 8.36
N TYR A 210 -28.71 -10.24 9.69
CA TYR A 210 -27.82 -9.45 10.51
C TYR A 210 -26.79 -10.40 11.10
N GLY A 211 -25.60 -10.43 10.50
CA GLY A 211 -24.54 -11.32 10.95
C GLY A 211 -24.06 -11.01 12.37
N ARG A 212 -23.21 -11.89 12.90
CA ARG A 212 -22.73 -11.82 14.30
C ARG A 212 -21.25 -12.09 14.41
N GLY A 213 -20.60 -11.48 15.40
CA GLY A 213 -19.15 -11.61 15.61
C GLY A 213 -18.38 -10.47 14.96
N ASN A 214 -17.07 -10.62 14.83
CA ASN A 214 -16.14 -9.62 14.30
C ASN A 214 -15.06 -10.30 13.46
N GLY A 215 -14.50 -9.58 12.48
CA GLY A 215 -13.44 -10.07 11.60
C GLY A 215 -13.94 -10.46 10.20
N PRO A 216 -13.16 -11.26 9.43
CA PRO A 216 -13.57 -11.74 8.12
C PRO A 216 -14.91 -12.49 8.19
N MET A 217 -15.72 -12.37 7.13
CA MET A 217 -17.00 -13.04 7.06
C MET A 217 -16.83 -14.54 6.86
N THR A 218 -17.65 -15.33 7.54
CA THR A 218 -17.72 -16.79 7.38
C THR A 218 -19.16 -17.26 7.24
N ARG A 219 -19.36 -18.28 6.40
CA ARG A 219 -20.64 -18.97 6.23
C ARG A 219 -20.80 -20.17 7.16
N HIS A 220 -19.77 -20.48 7.95
CA HIS A 220 -19.72 -21.64 8.82
C HIS A 220 -20.01 -21.25 10.27
N ALA A 221 -21.09 -21.79 10.83
CA ALA A 221 -21.48 -21.51 12.21
C ALA A 221 -20.44 -22.06 13.19
N GLY A 222 -20.11 -21.28 14.23
CA GLY A 222 -19.19 -21.68 15.29
C GLY A 222 -17.70 -21.52 14.96
N VAL A 223 -17.36 -20.99 13.78
CA VAL A 223 -15.97 -20.64 13.39
C VAL A 223 -15.68 -19.17 13.75
N PRO A 224 -14.46 -18.82 14.18
CA PRO A 224 -14.08 -17.42 14.40
C PRO A 224 -14.30 -16.54 13.17
N GLY A 225 -14.95 -15.39 13.34
CA GLY A 225 -15.22 -14.43 12.27
C GLY A 225 -16.58 -13.74 12.42
N PHE A 226 -16.95 -12.97 11.40
CA PHE A 226 -18.29 -12.42 11.26
C PHE A 226 -19.20 -13.44 10.56
N TYR A 227 -20.01 -14.16 11.31
CA TYR A 227 -20.89 -15.19 10.77
C TYR A 227 -22.07 -14.59 10.01
N SER A 228 -22.25 -15.04 8.77
CA SER A 228 -23.44 -14.80 7.94
C SER A 228 -23.62 -15.99 6.99
N ALA A 229 -24.76 -16.69 7.06
CA ALA A 229 -25.00 -17.85 6.20
C ALA A 229 -25.17 -17.45 4.73
N SER A 230 -25.89 -16.37 4.48
CA SER A 230 -26.12 -15.81 3.14
C SER A 230 -24.96 -14.96 2.65
N GLY A 231 -24.08 -14.54 3.55
CA GLY A 231 -23.04 -13.54 3.32
C GLY A 231 -23.58 -12.13 3.11
N ILE A 232 -24.73 -11.83 3.70
CA ILE A 232 -25.30 -10.48 3.85
C ILE A 232 -25.09 -10.00 5.29
N SER A 233 -24.89 -8.70 5.47
CA SER A 233 -25.02 -8.00 6.75
C SER A 233 -25.96 -6.80 6.54
N GLY A 234 -27.25 -6.98 6.78
CA GLY A 234 -28.28 -5.96 6.57
C GLY A 234 -29.57 -6.51 5.96
N ASP A 235 -30.39 -5.60 5.43
CA ASP A 235 -31.68 -5.92 4.82
C ASP A 235 -31.78 -5.40 3.37
N PRO A 236 -31.34 -6.18 2.37
CA PRO A 236 -31.47 -5.79 0.97
C PRO A 236 -32.92 -5.73 0.48
N THR A 237 -33.90 -6.29 1.21
CA THR A 237 -35.31 -6.28 0.77
C THR A 237 -35.93 -4.88 0.77
N LEU A 238 -35.30 -3.94 1.48
CA LEU A 238 -35.69 -2.54 1.56
C LEU A 238 -35.05 -1.68 0.45
N ALA A 239 -34.21 -2.29 -0.39
CA ALA A 239 -33.49 -1.59 -1.44
C ALA A 239 -34.44 -1.07 -2.52
N THR A 240 -34.16 0.15 -3.01
CA THR A 240 -34.91 0.72 -4.12
C THR A 240 -33.97 1.40 -5.11
N ARG A 241 -34.40 1.43 -6.38
CA ARG A 241 -33.67 2.13 -7.44
C ARG A 241 -33.48 3.62 -7.12
N GLU A 242 -34.46 4.25 -6.47
CA GLU A 242 -34.39 5.68 -6.16
C GLU A 242 -33.35 5.99 -5.07
N LYS A 243 -33.26 5.16 -4.02
CA LYS A 243 -32.16 5.23 -3.06
C LYS A 243 -30.81 5.10 -3.77
N GLY A 244 -30.71 4.15 -4.69
CA GLY A 244 -29.53 3.92 -5.52
C GLY A 244 -29.11 5.14 -6.33
N ARG A 245 -30.07 5.80 -6.99
CA ARG A 245 -29.83 7.02 -7.76
C ARG A 245 -29.21 8.12 -6.88
N VAL A 246 -29.80 8.38 -5.72
CA VAL A 246 -29.28 9.43 -4.81
C VAL A 246 -27.86 9.12 -4.35
N LEU A 247 -27.59 7.87 -3.96
CA LEU A 247 -26.29 7.41 -3.49
C LEU A 247 -25.22 7.50 -4.59
N VAL A 248 -25.50 6.95 -5.77
CA VAL A 248 -24.54 6.90 -6.88
C VAL A 248 -24.28 8.30 -7.44
N GLU A 249 -25.29 9.15 -7.60
CA GLU A 249 -25.08 10.53 -8.09
C GLU A 249 -24.27 11.37 -7.08
N THR A 250 -24.51 11.16 -5.79
CA THR A 250 -23.72 11.79 -4.73
C THR A 250 -22.26 11.32 -4.79
N PHE A 251 -22.05 10.02 -5.02
CA PHE A 251 -20.72 9.47 -5.16
C PHE A 251 -19.98 10.04 -6.38
N VAL A 252 -20.63 10.08 -7.55
CA VAL A 252 -20.10 10.68 -8.78
C VAL A 252 -19.73 12.15 -8.54
N THR A 253 -20.62 12.93 -7.93
CA THR A 253 -20.37 14.35 -7.63
C THR A 253 -19.12 14.52 -6.77
N ARG A 254 -18.97 13.66 -5.76
CA ARG A 254 -17.80 13.70 -4.89
C ARG A 254 -16.51 13.33 -5.62
N ILE A 255 -16.52 12.23 -6.37
CA ILE A 255 -15.38 11.76 -7.16
C ILE A 255 -14.89 12.86 -8.10
N LEU A 256 -15.82 13.53 -8.80
CA LEU A 256 -15.47 14.64 -9.70
C LEU A 256 -14.80 15.80 -8.94
N GLY A 257 -15.32 16.16 -7.76
CA GLY A 257 -14.71 17.17 -6.90
C GLY A 257 -13.29 16.79 -6.46
N GLU A 258 -13.06 15.52 -6.09
CA GLU A 258 -11.75 15.02 -5.68
C GLU A 258 -10.75 14.97 -6.85
N ILE A 259 -11.21 14.62 -8.06
CA ILE A 259 -10.40 14.65 -9.28
C ILE A 259 -9.93 16.09 -9.59
N GLU A 260 -10.83 17.08 -9.46
CA GLU A 260 -10.46 18.48 -9.70
C GLU A 260 -9.54 19.03 -8.60
N GLN A 261 -9.74 18.62 -7.33
CA GLN A 261 -8.79 18.92 -6.26
C GLN A 261 -7.40 18.32 -6.54
N LEU A 262 -7.33 17.05 -6.99
CA LEU A 262 -6.09 16.40 -7.36
C LEU A 262 -5.38 17.14 -8.51
N ARG A 263 -6.15 17.63 -9.49
CA ARG A 263 -5.62 18.39 -10.64
C ARG A 263 -4.86 19.62 -10.21
N VAL A 264 -5.40 20.39 -9.26
CA VAL A 264 -4.79 21.65 -8.78
C VAL A 264 -3.79 21.43 -7.64
N THR A 265 -3.76 20.25 -7.04
CA THR A 265 -2.81 19.94 -5.96
C THR A 265 -1.37 20.03 -6.49
N PRO A 266 -0.47 20.76 -5.80
CA PRO A 266 0.94 20.82 -6.15
C PRO A 266 1.57 19.43 -6.13
N LEU A 267 2.37 19.11 -7.15
CA LEU A 267 3.10 17.85 -7.17
C LEU A 267 4.12 17.83 -6.01
N PRO A 268 4.27 16.68 -5.33
CA PRO A 268 5.26 16.54 -4.29
C PRO A 268 6.65 16.65 -4.90
N SER A 269 7.57 17.27 -4.17
CA SER A 269 8.98 17.21 -4.55
C SER A 269 9.45 15.77 -4.36
N PRO A 270 10.00 15.12 -5.41
CA PRO A 270 10.58 13.80 -5.25
C PRO A 270 11.64 13.86 -4.14
N ARG A 271 11.65 12.88 -3.24
CA ARG A 271 12.76 12.75 -2.29
C ARG A 271 14.06 12.56 -3.09
N PRO A 272 15.19 13.16 -2.67
CA PRO A 272 16.47 12.93 -3.32
C PRO A 272 16.77 11.42 -3.39
N GLY A 273 16.83 10.87 -4.62
CA GLY A 273 17.02 9.43 -4.87
C GLY A 273 15.77 8.64 -5.29
N SER A 274 14.61 9.28 -5.53
CA SER A 274 13.37 8.58 -5.93
C SER A 274 13.00 8.66 -7.43
N SER A 275 13.81 9.31 -8.27
CA SER A 275 13.53 9.42 -9.70
C SER A 275 14.13 8.26 -10.50
N SER A 276 13.36 7.22 -10.78
CA SER A 276 13.68 6.27 -11.84
C SER A 276 13.36 6.89 -13.21
N SER A 277 14.29 7.63 -13.81
CA SER A 277 14.19 8.03 -15.21
C SER A 277 14.93 7.01 -16.07
N SER A 278 14.18 6.10 -16.70
CA SER A 278 14.66 5.25 -17.79
C SER A 278 13.98 5.67 -19.09
N ALA A 279 14.36 6.84 -19.60
CA ALA A 279 14.14 7.18 -21.01
C ALA A 279 15.38 6.70 -21.79
N VAL A 280 15.20 5.64 -22.56
CA VAL A 280 16.23 5.08 -23.45
C VAL A 280 16.16 5.86 -24.77
N THR A 281 17.21 6.62 -25.08
CA THR A 281 17.46 7.12 -26.44
C THR A 281 18.57 6.27 -27.08
N PRO A 282 18.45 5.81 -28.34
CA PRO A 282 19.47 4.96 -28.94
C PRO A 282 20.66 5.79 -29.41
N GLY A 283 21.82 5.56 -28.79
CA GLY A 283 23.10 5.40 -29.47
C GLY A 283 23.77 6.63 -30.09
N ALA A 284 24.51 7.38 -29.28
CA ALA A 284 25.77 7.99 -29.72
C ALA A 284 26.86 7.68 -28.69
N ARG A 285 27.98 7.15 -29.18
CA ARG A 285 29.13 6.68 -28.40
C ARG A 285 29.82 7.83 -27.67
N GLY A 286 30.24 7.56 -26.44
CA GLY A 286 31.39 8.21 -25.81
C GLY A 286 31.09 9.01 -24.54
N GLY A 287 31.82 8.71 -23.47
CA GLY A 287 31.99 9.61 -22.32
C GLY A 287 31.59 9.00 -20.98
N ALA A 288 32.60 8.73 -20.15
CA ALA A 288 32.47 8.33 -18.76
C ALA A 288 31.71 9.38 -17.91
N GLY A 289 30.94 8.91 -16.92
CA GLY A 289 30.34 9.75 -15.89
C GLY A 289 29.20 9.05 -15.14
N GLY A 290 29.54 8.19 -14.18
CA GLY A 290 28.56 7.55 -13.29
C GLY A 290 27.96 8.54 -12.29
N VAL A 291 26.67 8.38 -11.98
CA VAL A 291 26.01 9.06 -10.86
C VAL A 291 25.50 7.99 -9.91
N THR A 292 26.19 7.87 -8.79
CA THR A 292 25.92 7.01 -7.63
C THR A 292 24.63 7.44 -6.92
N GLU A 293 23.62 6.58 -6.87
CA GLU A 293 22.54 6.66 -5.89
C GLU A 293 23.14 6.52 -4.48
N ARG A 294 22.72 7.38 -3.55
CA ARG A 294 23.29 7.47 -2.20
C ARG A 294 22.87 6.26 -1.35
N SER A 295 23.59 5.15 -1.52
CA SER A 295 23.75 4.10 -0.52
C SER A 295 24.41 4.67 0.74
N CYS A 296 24.33 3.93 1.86
CA CYS A 296 25.11 4.24 3.04
C CYS A 296 26.60 4.35 2.68
N THR A 297 27.34 5.21 3.36
CA THR A 297 28.77 5.38 3.09
C THR A 297 29.56 4.15 3.56
N PRO A 298 30.78 3.93 3.06
CA PRO A 298 31.67 2.90 3.64
C PRO A 298 31.89 3.07 5.14
N GLN A 299 31.73 4.29 5.67
CA GLN A 299 31.79 4.55 7.11
C GLN A 299 30.53 4.06 7.84
N ASP A 300 29.36 4.19 7.21
CA ASP A 300 28.11 3.66 7.74
C ASP A 300 28.15 2.12 7.79
N GLU A 301 28.61 1.46 6.73
CA GLU A 301 28.79 -0.01 6.74
C GLU A 301 29.73 -0.47 7.85
N ARG A 302 30.84 0.24 8.07
CA ARG A 302 31.73 -0.04 9.22
C ARG A 302 31.02 0.15 10.55
N THR A 303 30.24 1.22 10.69
CA THR A 303 29.49 1.51 11.93
C THR A 303 28.45 0.43 12.21
N ILE A 304 27.67 0.04 11.20
CA ILE A 304 26.68 -1.03 11.28
C ILE A 304 27.37 -2.36 11.64
N ARG A 305 28.50 -2.68 11.01
CA ARG A 305 29.28 -3.89 11.31
C ARG A 305 29.71 -3.97 12.78
N GLN A 306 30.00 -2.82 13.39
CA GLN A 306 30.41 -2.73 14.79
C GLN A 306 29.27 -2.98 15.79
N LEU A 307 28.00 -2.97 15.37
CA LEU A 307 26.89 -3.30 16.26
C LEU A 307 27.02 -4.72 16.84
N GLY A 308 27.49 -5.70 16.06
CA GLY A 308 27.71 -7.07 16.56
C GLY A 308 28.73 -7.13 17.72
N PRO A 309 29.97 -6.67 17.51
CA PRO A 309 30.97 -6.58 18.57
C PRO A 309 30.54 -5.73 19.77
N GLN A 310 29.90 -4.57 19.54
CA GLN A 310 29.40 -3.71 20.62
C GLN A 310 28.39 -4.44 21.52
N PHE A 311 27.45 -5.16 20.91
CA PHE A 311 26.50 -5.98 21.64
C PHE A 311 27.20 -7.11 22.41
N SER A 312 28.19 -7.77 21.79
CA SER A 312 28.96 -8.85 22.42
C SER A 312 29.71 -8.37 23.68
N VAL A 313 30.27 -7.16 23.63
CA VAL A 313 30.93 -6.52 24.78
C VAL A 313 29.91 -6.18 25.85
N ALA A 314 28.82 -5.49 25.49
CA ALA A 314 27.77 -5.12 26.44
C ALA A 314 27.15 -6.34 27.14
N TRP A 315 26.99 -7.46 26.41
CA TRP A 315 26.56 -8.73 26.98
C TRP A 315 27.55 -9.28 28.00
N SER A 316 28.85 -9.31 27.66
CA SER A 316 29.89 -9.83 28.54
C SER A 316 30.04 -9.00 29.83
N GLU A 317 29.74 -7.71 29.73
CA GLU A 317 29.67 -6.76 30.86
C GLU A 317 28.33 -6.85 31.63
N MET A 318 27.35 -7.61 31.13
CA MET A 318 25.97 -7.67 31.64
C MET A 318 25.28 -6.30 31.70
N ASP A 319 25.61 -5.42 30.76
CA ASP A 319 25.10 -4.05 30.69
C ASP A 319 23.79 -3.99 29.90
N ALA A 320 22.68 -4.15 30.63
CA ALA A 320 21.33 -4.10 30.07
C ALA A 320 21.00 -2.72 29.46
N GLU A 321 21.53 -1.63 30.02
CA GLU A 321 21.30 -0.28 29.49
C GLU A 321 21.97 -0.11 28.14
N ARG A 322 23.25 -0.49 28.06
CA ARG A 322 24.02 -0.38 26.83
C ARG A 322 23.42 -1.23 25.73
N ILE A 323 22.94 -2.44 26.05
CA ILE A 323 22.21 -3.27 25.08
C ILE A 323 20.93 -2.58 24.63
N ALA A 324 20.12 -2.05 25.55
CA ALA A 324 18.86 -1.41 25.20
C ALA A 324 19.05 -0.15 24.33
N LEU A 325 20.05 0.68 24.63
CA LEU A 325 20.35 1.89 23.87
C LEU A 325 20.81 1.62 22.43
N MET A 326 21.19 0.39 22.10
CA MET A 326 21.47 -0.01 20.72
C MET A 326 20.19 -0.15 19.88
N PHE A 327 19.00 -0.22 20.49
CA PHE A 327 17.73 -0.34 19.80
C PHE A 327 17.06 1.03 19.60
N THR A 328 16.25 1.16 18.55
CA THR A 328 15.29 2.25 18.41
C THR A 328 14.23 2.17 19.53
N GLU A 329 13.46 3.23 19.74
CA GLU A 329 12.41 3.27 20.78
C GLU A 329 11.38 2.13 20.62
N GLU A 330 10.98 1.87 19.38
CA GLU A 330 10.03 0.81 18.98
C GLU A 330 10.72 -0.49 18.55
N GLY A 331 12.04 -0.60 18.73
CA GLY A 331 12.82 -1.72 18.21
C GLY A 331 12.40 -3.04 18.85
N ASP A 332 12.44 -4.14 18.08
CA ASP A 332 12.02 -5.45 18.57
C ASP A 332 13.05 -6.57 18.37
N MET A 333 12.94 -7.61 19.18
CA MET A 333 13.77 -8.80 19.12
C MET A 333 12.90 -10.05 19.08
N ARG A 334 13.14 -10.93 18.12
CA ARG A 334 12.45 -12.23 18.01
C ARG A 334 13.43 -13.37 18.23
N HIS A 335 13.10 -14.20 19.21
CA HIS A 335 13.91 -15.34 19.63
C HIS A 335 13.54 -16.63 18.88
N PRO A 336 14.44 -17.64 18.86
CA PRO A 336 14.17 -18.92 18.21
C PRO A 336 12.97 -19.68 18.79
N ASP A 337 12.61 -19.44 20.05
CA ASP A 337 11.45 -20.05 20.72
C ASP A 337 10.11 -19.35 20.39
N GLY A 338 10.15 -18.32 19.52
CA GLY A 338 8.99 -17.56 19.09
C GLY A 338 8.61 -16.39 19.99
N LYS A 339 9.29 -16.17 21.12
CA LYS A 339 9.08 -14.98 21.95
C LYS A 339 9.50 -13.72 21.22
N ILE A 340 8.81 -12.63 21.51
CA ILE A 340 9.05 -11.32 20.92
C ILE A 340 9.10 -10.29 22.05
N GLU A 341 10.21 -9.55 22.12
CA GLU A 341 10.37 -8.37 22.97
C GLU A 341 10.14 -7.14 22.08
N ARG A 342 9.18 -6.27 22.43
CA ARG A 342 8.84 -5.09 21.62
C ARG A 342 9.07 -3.81 22.39
N GLY A 343 9.88 -2.93 21.82
CA GLY A 343 10.21 -1.64 22.41
C GLY A 343 11.45 -1.71 23.29
N ARG A 344 12.19 -0.59 23.31
CA ARG A 344 13.45 -0.44 24.04
C ARG A 344 13.31 -0.72 25.54
N GLU A 345 12.19 -0.32 26.15
CA GLU A 345 11.97 -0.51 27.59
C GLU A 345 11.83 -1.98 27.96
N ILE A 346 11.02 -2.73 27.20
CA ILE A 346 10.85 -4.18 27.43
C ILE A 346 12.19 -4.89 27.27
N ILE A 347 12.93 -4.55 26.21
CA ILE A 347 14.28 -5.03 25.95
C ILE A 347 15.24 -4.79 27.13
N ARG A 348 15.13 -3.62 27.78
CA ARG A 348 15.96 -3.28 28.94
C ARG A 348 15.58 -4.13 30.15
N GLU A 349 14.29 -4.19 30.48
CA GLU A 349 13.77 -4.92 31.63
C GLU A 349 14.08 -6.41 31.53
N ASP A 350 13.83 -7.00 30.37
CA ASP A 350 14.11 -8.41 30.10
C ASP A 350 15.59 -8.73 30.25
N ARG A 351 16.49 -7.83 29.79
CA ARG A 351 17.94 -8.02 29.98
C ARG A 351 18.37 -7.87 31.43
N ARG A 352 17.81 -6.90 32.16
CA ARG A 352 18.06 -6.75 33.61
C ARG A 352 17.67 -8.02 34.34
N GLU A 353 16.48 -8.57 34.06
CA GLU A 353 16.04 -9.83 34.67
C GLU A 353 16.95 -10.99 34.25
N LEU A 354 17.23 -11.14 32.95
CA LEU A 354 18.04 -12.22 32.40
C LEU A 354 19.41 -12.31 33.05
N PHE A 355 20.08 -11.17 33.24
CA PHE A 355 21.42 -11.12 33.82
C PHE A 355 21.44 -11.38 35.34
N THR A 356 20.29 -11.38 36.03
CA THR A 356 20.22 -11.88 37.42
C THR A 356 20.30 -13.40 37.51
N ARG A 357 19.95 -14.11 36.42
CA ARG A 357 19.87 -15.57 36.41
C ARG A 357 21.28 -16.16 36.42
N ARG A 358 21.52 -17.08 37.35
CA ARG A 358 22.82 -17.73 37.57
C ARG A 358 23.40 -18.35 36.30
N GLU A 359 22.55 -18.89 35.45
CA GLU A 359 22.90 -19.55 34.19
C GLU A 359 23.47 -18.62 33.11
N TYR A 360 23.22 -17.30 33.21
CA TYR A 360 23.78 -16.30 32.30
C TYR A 360 25.05 -15.64 32.85
N ARG A 361 25.43 -15.92 34.10
CA ARG A 361 26.61 -15.33 34.72
C ARG A 361 27.89 -15.85 34.03
N GLY A 362 28.70 -14.94 33.49
CA GLY A 362 29.90 -15.27 32.74
C GLY A 362 29.63 -15.86 31.35
N SER A 363 28.37 -15.80 30.88
CA SER A 363 28.03 -16.17 29.51
C SER A 363 28.64 -15.18 28.51
N VAL A 364 28.94 -15.68 27.32
CA VAL A 364 29.47 -14.87 26.22
C VAL A 364 28.53 -15.03 25.02
N HIS A 365 28.15 -13.92 24.42
CA HIS A 365 27.24 -13.91 23.27
C HIS A 365 27.88 -13.22 22.05
N PRO A 366 28.83 -13.88 21.35
CA PRO A 366 29.45 -13.31 20.17
C PRO A 366 28.44 -13.11 19.05
N VAL A 367 28.43 -11.91 18.45
CA VAL A 367 27.63 -11.56 17.28
C VAL A 367 28.55 -10.94 16.23
N THR A 368 28.54 -11.49 15.02
CA THR A 368 29.34 -11.01 13.89
C THR A 368 28.43 -10.74 12.71
N LEU A 369 28.45 -9.51 12.20
CA LEU A 369 27.70 -9.08 11.01
C LEU A 369 28.64 -9.09 9.81
N ASN A 370 28.30 -9.87 8.78
CA ASN A 370 29.19 -10.14 7.65
C ASN A 370 28.64 -9.56 6.34
N ASP A 371 27.35 -9.75 6.07
CA ASP A 371 26.70 -9.25 4.88
C ASP A 371 25.85 -8.03 5.24
N ILE A 372 26.18 -6.87 4.67
CA ILE A 372 25.49 -5.61 4.95
C ILE A 372 25.03 -5.08 3.62
N ARG A 373 23.72 -4.91 3.49
CA ARG A 373 23.11 -4.33 2.30
C ARG A 373 22.32 -3.10 2.71
N CYS A 374 22.79 -1.95 2.25
CA CYS A 374 22.08 -0.71 2.49
C CYS A 374 20.85 -0.63 1.59
N LEU A 375 19.70 -0.45 2.23
CA LEU A 375 18.39 -0.38 1.58
C LEU A 375 18.05 1.08 1.23
N GLY A 376 18.75 2.03 1.84
CA GLY A 376 18.70 3.46 1.60
C GLY A 376 19.77 4.20 2.42
N PRO A 377 19.74 5.54 2.47
CA PRO A 377 20.70 6.34 3.22
C PRO A 377 20.60 6.17 4.74
N ASP A 378 19.41 5.82 5.24
CA ASP A 378 19.10 5.73 6.67
C ASP A 378 18.59 4.35 7.11
N VAL A 379 18.62 3.34 6.23
CA VAL A 379 18.19 1.97 6.55
C VAL A 379 19.12 0.95 5.89
N ALA A 380 19.53 -0.06 6.64
CA ALA A 380 20.28 -1.20 6.11
C ALA A 380 19.77 -2.52 6.71
N ILE A 381 20.03 -3.61 5.98
CA ILE A 381 19.92 -4.96 6.51
C ILE A 381 21.34 -5.49 6.76
N ALA A 382 21.54 -6.16 7.89
CA ALA A 382 22.80 -6.76 8.27
C ALA A 382 22.57 -8.21 8.69
N ASP A 383 23.13 -9.14 7.94
CA ASP A 383 23.09 -10.57 8.21
C ASP A 383 24.40 -11.04 8.83
N GLY A 384 24.27 -11.95 9.79
CA GLY A 384 25.38 -12.36 10.63
C GLY A 384 25.18 -13.69 11.30
N LYS A 385 26.18 -14.07 12.08
CA LYS A 385 26.14 -15.22 12.96
C LYS A 385 26.14 -14.78 14.41
N TRP A 386 25.43 -15.53 15.23
CA TRP A 386 25.44 -15.38 16.67
C TRP A 386 25.78 -16.70 17.33
N GLU A 387 26.37 -16.62 18.51
CA GLU A 387 26.59 -17.75 19.38
C GLU A 387 26.29 -17.36 20.82
N LEU A 388 25.84 -18.28 21.66
CA LEU A 388 25.70 -18.10 23.09
C LEU A 388 26.40 -19.28 23.78
N ARG A 389 27.46 -18.96 24.50
CA ARG A 389 28.37 -19.92 25.14
C ARG A 389 28.35 -19.75 26.66
N SER A 390 28.86 -20.76 27.36
CA SER A 390 29.09 -20.74 28.81
C SER A 390 27.82 -20.57 29.66
N LEU A 391 26.72 -21.23 29.27
CA LEU A 391 25.50 -21.30 30.07
C LEU A 391 25.61 -22.40 31.14
N GLY A 392 25.75 -22.03 32.42
CA GLY A 392 25.74 -22.99 33.53
C GLY A 392 26.40 -22.50 34.82
N GLY A 393 25.72 -22.70 35.95
CA GLY A 393 26.29 -22.53 37.29
C GLY A 393 27.12 -23.75 37.72
N ASP A 394 28.29 -23.48 38.32
CA ASP A 394 29.23 -24.38 39.04
C ASP A 394 29.85 -25.60 38.35
N ARG A 395 29.51 -25.91 37.10
CA ARG A 395 30.30 -26.85 36.29
C ARG A 395 30.39 -26.33 34.87
N ILE A 396 31.62 -26.00 34.44
CA ILE A 396 31.94 -25.85 33.02
C ILE A 396 31.75 -27.23 32.41
N ASP A 397 30.53 -27.54 32.00
CA ASP A 397 30.24 -28.72 31.21
C ASP A 397 30.68 -28.41 29.78
N THR A 398 31.93 -28.76 29.48
CA THR A 398 32.52 -28.66 28.14
C THR A 398 31.78 -29.51 27.10
N ALA A 399 30.78 -30.32 27.50
CA ALA A 399 29.95 -31.12 26.60
C ALA A 399 28.66 -30.39 26.14
N ARG A 400 28.23 -29.29 26.78
CA ARG A 400 27.10 -28.49 26.28
C ARG A 400 27.54 -27.64 25.09
N ARG A 401 27.12 -28.04 23.90
CA ARG A 401 27.37 -27.29 22.65
C ARG A 401 26.82 -25.87 22.76
N PRO A 402 27.51 -24.86 22.19
CA PRO A 402 27.01 -23.50 22.18
C PRO A 402 25.72 -23.43 21.36
N TYR A 403 24.76 -22.61 21.82
CA TYR A 403 23.64 -22.23 20.96
C TYR A 403 24.20 -21.32 19.87
N ALA A 404 23.91 -21.60 18.62
CA ALA A 404 24.41 -20.81 17.51
C ALA A 404 23.38 -20.75 16.40
N GLY A 405 23.50 -19.76 15.54
CA GLY A 405 22.71 -19.68 14.32
C GLY A 405 22.95 -18.39 13.56
N TRP A 406 22.03 -18.10 12.65
CA TRP A 406 22.05 -16.85 11.89
C TRP A 406 21.18 -15.81 12.56
N CYS A 407 21.61 -14.56 12.44
CA CYS A 407 20.79 -13.40 12.80
C CYS A 407 20.68 -12.44 11.63
N THR A 408 19.50 -11.82 11.52
CA THR A 408 19.22 -10.73 10.59
C THR A 408 18.79 -9.52 11.39
N LEU A 409 19.48 -8.40 11.18
CA LEU A 409 19.17 -7.12 11.77
C LEU A 409 18.66 -6.16 10.70
N ILE A 410 17.57 -5.47 10.99
CA ILE A 410 17.22 -4.22 10.32
C ILE A 410 17.74 -3.10 11.19
N VAL A 411 18.59 -2.25 10.61
CA VAL A 411 19.17 -1.10 11.30
C VAL A 411 18.72 0.19 10.62
N ARG A 412 18.42 1.19 11.43
CA ARG A 412 17.89 2.47 10.98
C ARG A 412 18.64 3.61 11.64
N ARG A 413 18.87 4.68 10.88
CA ARG A 413 19.47 5.90 11.40
C ARG A 413 18.43 6.71 12.17
N ALA A 414 18.70 6.96 13.45
CA ALA A 414 17.86 7.78 14.32
C ALA A 414 18.77 8.62 15.24
N GLY A 415 18.50 9.93 15.35
CA GLY A 415 19.35 10.84 16.14
C GLY A 415 20.81 10.91 15.66
N GLY A 416 21.07 10.59 14.38
CA GLY A 416 22.41 10.55 13.79
C GLY A 416 23.19 9.24 14.02
N GLN A 417 22.63 8.30 14.78
CA GLN A 417 23.24 6.99 15.09
C GLN A 417 22.52 5.86 14.35
N TRP A 418 23.24 4.79 14.01
CA TRP A 418 22.67 3.55 13.50
C TRP A 418 22.19 2.70 14.67
N LEU A 419 20.88 2.47 14.76
CA LEU A 419 20.24 1.71 15.83
C LEU A 419 19.51 0.50 15.24
N ILE A 420 19.31 -0.52 16.07
CA ILE A 420 18.62 -1.77 15.72
C ILE A 420 17.11 -1.52 15.81
N ASP A 421 16.43 -1.72 14.68
CA ASP A 421 14.97 -1.57 14.58
C ASP A 421 14.27 -2.93 14.65
N ALA A 422 14.91 -3.98 14.13
CA ALA A 422 14.45 -5.35 14.29
C ALA A 422 15.63 -6.31 14.36
N TRP A 423 15.60 -7.25 15.30
CA TRP A 423 16.56 -8.35 15.38
C TRP A 423 15.84 -9.69 15.31
N ARG A 424 16.25 -10.55 14.37
CA ARG A 424 15.70 -11.90 14.18
C ARG A 424 16.78 -12.95 14.36
N TYR A 425 16.55 -13.91 15.25
CA TYR A 425 17.40 -15.07 15.43
C TYR A 425 16.84 -16.30 14.75
N THR A 426 17.74 -17.12 14.22
CA THR A 426 17.51 -18.52 13.87
C THR A 426 18.46 -19.38 14.70
N ILE A 427 18.14 -20.66 14.87
CA ILE A 427 19.06 -21.63 15.47
C ILE A 427 19.56 -22.57 14.39
N ASP A 428 20.85 -22.89 14.42
CA ASP A 428 21.40 -23.91 13.55
C ASP A 428 20.69 -25.24 13.81
N PRO A 429 20.42 -26.03 12.75
CA PRO A 429 19.77 -27.31 12.91
C PRO A 429 20.66 -28.27 13.72
N PRO A 430 20.08 -29.25 14.43
CA PRO A 430 20.85 -30.19 15.21
C PRO A 430 21.90 -30.91 14.37
N PRO A 431 23.07 -31.24 14.94
CA PRO A 431 24.09 -32.03 14.26
C PRO A 431 23.49 -33.35 13.76
N ASN A 432 23.83 -33.76 12.54
CA ASN A 432 23.30 -34.96 11.85
C ASN A 432 21.85 -34.87 11.36
N THR A 433 21.24 -33.68 11.34
CA THR A 433 20.03 -33.47 10.54
C THR A 433 20.43 -33.02 9.14
N THR A 434 19.93 -33.71 8.11
CA THR A 434 20.00 -33.20 6.75
C THR A 434 19.05 -32.00 6.69
N PRO A 435 19.53 -30.76 6.47
CA PRO A 435 18.63 -29.64 6.30
C PRO A 435 17.66 -29.95 5.15
N ALA A 436 16.40 -29.56 5.31
CA ALA A 436 15.42 -29.73 4.25
C ALA A 436 15.97 -29.09 2.96
N PRO A 437 15.93 -29.78 1.81
CA PRO A 437 16.46 -29.22 0.58
C PRO A 437 15.69 -27.93 0.26
N THR A 438 16.43 -26.86 -0.03
CA THR A 438 15.83 -25.67 -0.62
C THR A 438 15.44 -26.00 -2.06
N ILE A 439 14.24 -26.55 -2.26
CA ILE A 439 13.72 -26.85 -3.61
C ILE A 439 13.26 -25.53 -4.23
N LEU A 440 14.18 -24.86 -4.92
CA LEU A 440 13.84 -23.73 -5.77
C LEU A 440 13.29 -24.29 -7.09
N LYS A 441 11.99 -24.11 -7.36
CA LYS A 441 11.38 -24.53 -8.64
C LYS A 441 12.08 -23.92 -9.87
N ARG A 442 12.80 -22.80 -9.69
CA ARG A 442 13.70 -22.16 -10.65
C ARG A 442 14.83 -21.42 -9.92
N PRO A 443 16.03 -22.01 -9.74
CA PRO A 443 17.18 -21.30 -9.18
C PRO A 443 17.73 -20.32 -10.24
N GLY A 444 17.69 -19.02 -9.96
CA GLY A 444 18.31 -17.99 -10.80
C GLY A 444 17.59 -17.71 -12.11
N TRP A 445 16.68 -16.72 -12.13
CA TRP A 445 16.27 -16.05 -13.37
C TRP A 445 17.04 -14.74 -13.55
N PRO A 446 18.25 -14.76 -14.16
CA PRO A 446 18.76 -13.61 -14.88
C PRO A 446 18.19 -13.69 -16.30
N GLY A 447 17.22 -12.84 -16.62
CA GLY A 447 16.66 -12.78 -17.97
C GLY A 447 17.72 -12.33 -18.98
N GLY A 448 18.01 -13.17 -19.97
CA GLY A 448 18.75 -12.84 -21.18
C GLY A 448 18.69 -14.02 -22.15
N PRO A 449 18.31 -13.83 -23.43
CA PRO A 449 18.15 -14.92 -24.38
C PRO A 449 19.49 -15.26 -25.05
N GLY A 450 19.80 -16.55 -25.06
CA GLY A 450 20.88 -17.18 -25.85
C GLY A 450 20.99 -18.61 -25.35
N GLY A 451 20.94 -19.66 -26.14
CA GLY A 451 21.05 -19.81 -27.58
C GLY A 451 21.60 -21.22 -27.76
N HIS A 452 20.74 -22.11 -28.28
CA HIS A 452 20.97 -23.35 -29.05
C HIS A 452 19.86 -24.35 -28.77
#